data_AF-A0A5C0SJX3-F1
#
_entry.id   AF-A0A5C0SJX3-F1
#
_cell.length_a   1.000
_cell.length_b   1.000
_cell.length_c   1.000
_cell.angle_alpha   90.00
_cell.angle_beta   90.00
_cell.angle_gamma   90.00
#
_symmetry.space_group_name_H-M   'P 1'
#
loop_
_entity.id
_entity.type
_entity.pdbx_description
1 polymer ?
#
loop_
_entity_poly.entity_id
_entity_poly.type
_entity_poly.pdbx_seq_one_letter_code
_entity_poly.pdbx_strand_id
1 'polypeptide(L)'
;MFPKILRKGIAGGFISFIFVVILTKYGPLEMLTPTSEFYWTMASISGVLAGFVLVGVTILHTLPDIEIYRELQQFKSFKQSYTIYYATFTFLLIVLTLSMIGGASLSENAIFGYLVLALFMISLGMVYSCFWILKKLAELRFN
;
A
#
# COMPACT_ATOMS: atom_id res chain seq x y z
N MET A 1 -0.34 -16.90 8.74
CA MET A 1 1.13 -16.69 8.80
C MET A 1 1.48 -15.59 7.79
N PHE A 2 1.80 -14.38 8.25
CA PHE A 2 2.03 -13.25 7.34
C PHE A 2 3.28 -13.45 6.47
N PRO A 3 3.24 -13.09 5.16
CA PRO A 3 4.40 -13.18 4.29
C PRO A 3 5.58 -12.38 4.83
N LYS A 4 6.79 -12.95 4.80
CA LYS A 4 8.02 -12.23 5.21
C LYS A 4 8.19 -10.91 4.45
N ILE A 5 7.76 -10.88 3.18
CA ILE A 5 7.78 -9.68 2.33
C ILE A 5 6.79 -8.63 2.84
N LEU A 6 5.55 -9.03 3.15
CA LEU A 6 4.54 -8.12 3.71
C LEU A 6 5.01 -7.56 5.07
N ARG A 7 5.63 -8.40 5.90
CA ARG A 7 6.19 -7.97 7.19
C ARG A 7 7.32 -6.94 7.02
N LYS A 8 8.16 -7.08 5.99
CA LYS A 8 9.17 -6.06 5.63
C LYS A 8 8.54 -4.78 5.12
N GLY A 9 7.52 -4.85 4.27
CA GLY A 9 6.79 -3.69 3.77
C GLY A 9 6.10 -2.91 4.90
N ILE A 10 5.41 -3.60 5.80
CA ILE A 10 4.77 -3.02 6.98
C ILE A 10 5.83 -2.42 7.92
N ALA A 11 6.92 -3.13 8.20
CA ALA A 11 8.00 -2.61 9.04
C ALA A 11 8.64 -1.36 8.43
N GLY A 12 8.89 -1.33 7.12
CA GLY A 12 9.40 -0.16 6.41
C GLY A 12 8.43 1.03 6.49
N GLY A 13 7.13 0.79 6.27
CA GLY A 13 6.11 1.82 6.43
C GLY A 13 6.01 2.35 7.86
N PHE A 14 6.13 1.48 8.86
CA PHE A 14 6.12 1.85 10.28
C PHE A 14 7.36 2.67 10.67
N ILE A 15 8.55 2.28 10.19
CA ILE A 15 9.79 3.04 10.38
C ILE A 15 9.67 4.42 9.74
N SER A 16 9.14 4.48 8.52
CA SER A 16 8.95 5.75 7.82
C SER A 16 7.93 6.64 8.52
N PHE A 17 6.88 6.07 9.12
CA PHE A 17 5.94 6.81 9.96
C PHE A 17 6.60 7.37 11.22
N ILE A 18 7.36 6.56 11.96
CA ILE A 18 8.10 7.01 13.15
C ILE A 18 9.05 8.15 12.77
N PHE A 19 9.76 8.03 11.64
CA PHE A 19 10.66 9.06 11.15
C PHE A 19 9.93 10.37 10.84
N VAL A 20 8.77 10.30 10.19
CA VAL A 20 7.92 11.48 9.93
C VAL A 20 7.45 12.11 11.24
N VAL A 21 6.95 11.32 12.20
CA VAL A 21 6.52 11.85 13.51
C VAL A 21 7.67 12.52 14.26
N ILE A 22 8.86 11.92 14.26
CA ILE A 22 10.06 12.51 14.88
C ILE A 22 10.41 13.84 14.20
N LEU A 23 10.41 13.88 12.87
CA LEU A 23 10.71 15.10 12.13
C LEU A 23 9.66 16.20 12.34
N THR A 24 8.39 15.84 12.53
CA THR A 24 7.30 16.80 12.80
C THR A 24 7.28 17.30 14.25
N LYS A 25 7.78 16.51 15.22
CA LYS A 25 7.83 16.88 16.64
C LYS A 25 9.13 17.56 17.06
N TYR A 26 10.26 17.14 16.48
CA TYR A 26 11.61 17.53 16.88
C TYR A 26 12.47 18.04 15.72
N GLY A 27 11.99 17.93 14.48
CA GLY A 27 12.68 18.38 13.29
C GLY A 27 12.13 19.70 12.75
N PRO A 28 12.57 20.11 11.54
CA PRO A 28 12.16 21.36 10.92
C PRO A 28 10.78 21.28 10.25
N LEU A 29 10.11 20.13 10.25
CA LEU A 29 8.76 20.05 9.75
C LEU A 29 7.83 20.70 10.77
N GLU A 30 7.17 21.78 10.37
CA GLU A 30 6.05 22.35 11.14
C GLU A 30 5.05 21.25 11.50
N MET A 31 4.41 21.39 12.67
CA MET A 31 3.34 20.48 13.07
C MET A 31 2.37 20.29 11.92
N LEU A 32 2.16 19.03 11.52
CA LEU A 32 1.26 18.69 10.44
C LEU A 32 -0.14 19.13 10.87
N THR A 33 -0.59 20.25 10.31
CA THR A 33 -1.93 20.78 10.45
C THR A 33 -2.70 20.24 9.27
N PRO A 34 -3.37 19.07 9.40
CA PRO A 34 -4.10 18.52 8.28
C PRO A 34 -5.12 19.54 7.81
N THR A 35 -5.20 19.71 6.50
CA THR A 35 -6.22 20.51 5.82
C THR A 35 -7.12 19.59 5.03
N SER A 36 -8.26 20.09 4.56
CA SER A 36 -9.10 19.33 3.63
C SER A 36 -8.31 18.86 2.40
N GLU A 37 -7.43 19.71 1.87
CA GLU A 37 -6.56 19.40 0.72
C GLU A 37 -5.61 18.22 0.99
N PHE A 38 -5.04 18.12 2.20
CA PHE A 38 -4.22 16.98 2.60
C PHE A 38 -5.00 15.67 2.46
N TYR A 39 -6.23 15.62 2.98
CA TYR A 39 -7.06 14.44 2.93
C TYR A 39 -7.51 14.09 1.49
N TRP A 40 -7.93 15.09 0.70
CA TRP A 40 -8.29 14.86 -0.70
C TRP A 40 -7.11 14.35 -1.53
N THR A 41 -5.90 14.85 -1.25
CA THR A 41 -4.66 14.36 -1.87
C THR A 41 -4.39 12.91 -1.50
N MET A 42 -4.48 12.56 -0.21
CA MET A 42 -4.30 11.19 0.25
C MET A 42 -5.35 10.23 -0.33
N ALA A 43 -6.61 10.68 -0.45
CA ALA A 43 -7.67 9.94 -1.11
C ALA A 43 -7.34 9.70 -2.59
N SER A 44 -6.98 10.74 -3.33
CA SER A 44 -6.61 10.64 -4.75
C SER A 44 -5.47 9.65 -4.98
N ILE A 45 -4.36 9.80 -4.25
CA ILE A 45 -3.20 8.91 -4.39
C ILE A 45 -3.57 7.47 -4.02
N SER A 46 -4.30 7.27 -2.90
CA SER A 46 -4.72 5.93 -2.48
C SER A 46 -5.63 5.28 -3.52
N GLY A 47 -6.52 6.04 -4.15
CA GLY A 47 -7.39 5.56 -5.23
C GLY A 47 -6.60 5.12 -6.47
N VAL A 48 -5.63 5.93 -6.91
CA VAL A 48 -4.75 5.60 -8.04
C VAL A 48 -3.94 4.33 -7.74
N LEU A 49 -3.35 4.23 -6.54
CA LEU A 49 -2.58 3.05 -6.13
C LEU A 49 -3.46 1.81 -6.01
N ALA A 50 -4.71 1.95 -5.53
CA ALA A 50 -5.66 0.85 -5.49
C ALA A 50 -5.98 0.35 -6.90
N GLY A 51 -6.18 1.26 -7.86
CA GLY A 51 -6.34 0.93 -9.28
C GLY A 51 -5.13 0.17 -9.83
N PHE A 52 -3.90 0.61 -9.53
CA PHE A 52 -2.69 -0.11 -9.91
C PHE A 52 -2.64 -1.53 -9.32
N VAL A 53 -2.94 -1.69 -8.02
CA VAL A 53 -2.94 -3.00 -7.37
C VAL A 53 -4.01 -3.91 -7.99
N LEU A 54 -5.19 -3.37 -8.31
CA LEU A 54 -6.26 -4.09 -8.99
C LEU A 54 -5.81 -4.61 -10.37
N VAL A 55 -5.13 -3.77 -11.16
CA VAL A 55 -4.55 -4.19 -12.44
C VAL A 55 -3.54 -5.32 -12.25
N GLY A 56 -2.68 -5.24 -11.24
CA GLY A 56 -1.75 -6.31 -10.91
C GLY A 56 -2.44 -7.62 -10.51
N VAL A 57 -3.58 -7.55 -9.82
CA VAL A 57 -4.43 -8.72 -9.52
C VAL A 57 -4.99 -9.32 -10.82
N THR A 58 -5.47 -8.50 -11.75
CA THR A 58 -5.97 -9.02 -13.04
C THR A 58 -4.85 -9.69 -13.84
N ILE A 59 -3.65 -9.11 -13.88
CA ILE A 59 -2.49 -9.74 -14.54
C ILE A 59 -2.17 -11.09 -13.91
N LEU A 60 -2.18 -11.17 -12.57
CA LEU A 60 -1.99 -12.43 -11.85
C LEU A 60 -3.04 -13.49 -12.25
N HIS A 61 -4.30 -13.10 -12.39
CA HIS A 61 -5.40 -13.99 -12.78
C HIS A 61 -5.34 -14.43 -14.25
N THR A 62 -4.76 -13.62 -15.13
CA THR A 62 -4.63 -13.94 -16.57
C THR A 62 -3.34 -14.72 -16.90
N LEU A 63 -2.40 -14.84 -15.96
CA LEU A 63 -1.17 -15.63 -16.12
C LEU A 63 -1.33 -17.18 -16.19
N PRO A 64 -2.36 -17.86 -15.65
CA PRO A 64 -2.42 -19.32 -15.64
C PRO A 64 -2.63 -19.99 -17.01
N ASP A 65 -2.85 -19.22 -18.09
CA ASP A 65 -2.92 -19.74 -19.46
C ASP A 65 -1.54 -20.12 -20.04
N ILE A 66 -0.45 -19.88 -19.30
CA ILE A 66 0.92 -20.22 -19.70
C ILE A 66 1.40 -21.39 -18.82
N GLU A 67 1.82 -22.49 -19.46
CA GLU A 67 2.14 -23.79 -18.81
C GLU A 67 3.15 -23.65 -17.64
N ILE A 68 4.14 -22.77 -17.79
CA ILE A 68 5.15 -22.40 -16.78
C ILE A 68 4.52 -21.81 -15.51
N TYR A 69 3.46 -21.01 -15.66
CA TYR A 69 2.79 -20.36 -14.52
C TYR A 69 1.84 -21.32 -13.78
N ARG A 70 1.35 -22.36 -14.45
CA ARG A 70 0.52 -23.40 -13.83
C ARG A 70 1.32 -24.24 -12.83
N GLU A 71 2.60 -24.51 -13.14
CA GLU A 71 3.52 -25.15 -12.19
C GLU A 71 3.88 -24.20 -11.03
N LEU A 72 4.11 -22.92 -11.30
CA LEU A 72 4.36 -21.89 -10.29
C LEU A 72 3.20 -21.73 -9.29
N GLN A 73 1.94 -21.88 -9.73
CA GLN A 73 0.77 -21.83 -8.85
C GLN A 73 0.72 -22.95 -7.80
N GLN A 74 1.40 -24.08 -8.04
CA GLN A 74 1.49 -25.17 -7.06
C GLN A 74 2.40 -24.80 -5.88
N PHE A 75 3.32 -23.84 -6.07
CA PHE A 75 4.19 -23.38 -5.00
C PHE A 75 3.46 -22.43 -4.04
N LYS A 76 3.58 -22.71 -2.75
CA LYS A 76 3.00 -21.92 -1.64
C LYS A 76 3.33 -20.42 -1.73
N SER A 77 4.50 -20.06 -2.29
CA SER A 77 4.92 -18.67 -2.51
C SER A 77 4.06 -17.91 -3.52
N PHE A 78 3.47 -18.56 -4.52
CA PHE A 78 2.67 -17.87 -5.54
C PHE A 78 1.26 -17.54 -5.04
N LYS A 79 0.63 -18.46 -4.31
CA LYS A 79 -0.62 -18.17 -3.56
C LYS A 79 -0.44 -17.02 -2.58
N GLN A 80 0.75 -16.89 -2.01
CA GLN A 80 1.09 -15.81 -1.09
C GLN A 80 1.13 -14.44 -1.79
N SER A 81 1.53 -14.39 -3.06
CA SER A 81 1.49 -13.16 -3.87
C SER A 81 0.06 -12.62 -4.03
N TYR A 82 -0.92 -13.49 -4.30
CA TYR A 82 -2.33 -13.10 -4.37
C TYR A 82 -2.82 -12.49 -3.05
N THR A 83 -2.50 -13.12 -1.93
CA THR A 83 -2.85 -12.60 -0.61
C THR A 83 -2.24 -11.22 -0.35
N ILE A 84 -0.99 -11.00 -0.79
CA ILE A 84 -0.34 -9.69 -0.66
C ILE A 84 -1.11 -8.64 -1.46
N TYR A 85 -1.43 -8.90 -2.73
CA TYR A 85 -2.17 -7.95 -3.56
C TYR A 85 -3.58 -7.62 -3.00
N TYR A 86 -4.35 -8.63 -2.60
CA TYR A 86 -5.67 -8.41 -2.01
C TYR A 86 -5.60 -7.65 -0.68
N ALA A 87 -4.62 -7.96 0.18
CA ALA A 87 -4.41 -7.25 1.43
C ALA A 87 -4.04 -5.77 1.19
N THR A 88 -3.11 -5.51 0.27
CA THR A 88 -2.71 -4.15 -0.12
C THR A 88 -3.89 -3.37 -0.68
N PHE A 89 -4.69 -3.97 -1.56
CA PHE A 89 -5.88 -3.34 -2.13
C PHE A 89 -6.90 -2.95 -1.05
N THR A 90 -7.20 -3.89 -0.14
CA THR A 90 -8.13 -3.64 0.97
C THR A 90 -7.63 -2.52 1.87
N PHE A 91 -6.34 -2.50 2.19
CA PHE A 91 -5.75 -1.43 3.00
C PHE A 91 -5.84 -0.06 2.33
N LEU A 92 -5.56 0.02 1.03
CA LEU A 92 -5.68 1.26 0.27
C LEU A 92 -7.12 1.77 0.23
N LEU A 93 -8.11 0.87 0.14
CA LEU A 93 -9.53 1.26 0.24
C LEU A 93 -9.90 1.79 1.62
N ILE A 94 -9.35 1.21 2.68
CA ILE A 94 -9.54 1.74 4.05
C ILE A 94 -8.94 3.15 4.15
N VAL A 95 -7.71 3.36 3.67
CA VAL A 95 -7.06 4.69 3.66
C VAL A 95 -7.84 5.68 2.81
N LEU A 96 -8.32 5.28 1.63
CA LEU A 96 -9.16 6.10 0.75
C LEU A 96 -10.42 6.57 1.49
N THR A 97 -11.14 5.64 2.13
CA THR A 97 -12.39 5.92 2.83
C THR A 97 -12.16 6.83 4.03
N LEU A 98 -11.15 6.55 4.84
CA LEU A 98 -10.77 7.38 5.98
C LEU A 98 -10.34 8.78 5.53
N SER A 99 -9.63 8.89 4.40
CA SER A 99 -9.24 10.18 3.83
C SER A 99 -10.46 10.97 3.36
N MET A 100 -11.44 10.34 2.71
CA MET A 100 -12.69 11.02 2.34
C MET A 100 -13.46 11.54 3.56
N ILE A 101 -13.56 10.73 4.62
CA ILE A 101 -14.18 11.15 5.89
C ILE A 101 -13.39 12.32 6.52
N GLY A 102 -12.06 12.24 6.50
CA GLY A 102 -11.17 13.30 6.98
C GLY A 102 -11.39 14.62 6.26
N GLY A 103 -11.42 14.58 4.93
CA GLY A 103 -11.62 15.77 4.10
C GLY A 103 -13.01 16.39 4.23
N ALA A 104 -14.03 15.58 4.51
CA ALA A 104 -15.42 16.05 4.61
C ALA A 104 -15.82 16.53 6.01
N SER A 105 -15.30 15.94 7.09
CA SER A 105 -15.84 16.15 8.44
C SER A 105 -14.82 16.30 9.55
N LEU A 106 -13.55 15.97 9.32
CA LEU A 106 -12.50 15.97 10.37
C LEU A 106 -11.23 16.68 9.90
N SER A 107 -11.38 17.72 9.07
CA SER A 107 -10.26 18.39 8.39
C SER A 107 -9.23 18.93 9.38
N GLU A 108 -9.68 19.51 10.50
CA GLU A 108 -8.80 20.14 11.50
C GLU A 108 -8.29 19.17 12.59
N ASN A 109 -8.75 17.91 12.58
CA ASN A 109 -8.35 16.96 13.61
C ASN A 109 -6.94 16.40 13.34
N ALA A 110 -5.95 16.95 14.03
CA ALA A 110 -4.55 16.55 13.92
C ALA A 110 -4.32 15.06 14.20
N ILE A 111 -4.95 14.50 15.25
CA ILE A 111 -4.78 13.08 15.63
C ILE A 111 -5.29 12.17 14.51
N PHE A 112 -6.44 12.52 13.92
CA PHE A 112 -6.99 11.79 12.78
C PHE A 112 -6.07 11.89 11.56
N GLY A 113 -5.50 13.08 11.30
CA GLY A 113 -4.55 13.30 10.21
C GLY A 113 -3.29 12.45 10.33
N TYR A 114 -2.69 12.37 11.52
CA TYR A 114 -1.55 11.49 11.78
C TYR A 114 -1.90 10.01 11.59
N LEU A 115 -3.10 9.58 11.98
CA LEU A 115 -3.57 8.21 11.78
C LEU A 115 -3.71 7.89 10.29
N VAL A 116 -4.34 8.77 9.51
CA VAL A 116 -4.46 8.61 8.05
C VAL A 116 -3.08 8.58 7.40
N LEU A 117 -2.16 9.47 7.79
CA LEU A 117 -0.79 9.49 7.29
C LEU A 117 -0.04 8.21 7.62
N ALA A 118 -0.18 7.67 8.84
CA ALA A 118 0.45 6.42 9.25
C ALA A 118 0.00 5.26 8.37
N LEU A 119 -1.32 5.13 8.19
CA LEU A 119 -1.91 4.07 7.37
C LEU A 119 -1.52 4.22 5.89
N PHE A 120 -1.43 5.45 5.40
CA PHE A 120 -0.95 5.74 4.05
C PHE A 120 0.51 5.31 3.85
N MET A 121 1.42 5.64 4.78
CA MET A 121 2.82 5.22 4.71
C MET A 121 2.99 3.70 4.76
N ILE A 122 2.19 3.01 5.59
CA ILE A 122 2.16 1.54 5.63
C ILE A 122 1.67 0.98 4.28
N SER A 123 0.64 1.60 3.69
CA SER A 123 0.10 1.21 2.39
C SER A 123 1.12 1.36 1.26
N LEU A 124 1.93 2.43 1.26
CA LEU A 124 3.04 2.59 0.31
C LEU A 124 4.06 1.44 0.40
N GLY A 125 4.44 1.02 1.60
CA GLY A 125 5.34 -0.12 1.80
C GLY A 125 4.77 -1.44 1.28
N MET A 126 3.45 -1.62 1.38
CA MET A 126 2.76 -2.78 0.81
C MET A 126 2.66 -2.71 -0.72
N VAL A 127 2.38 -1.53 -1.29
CA VAL A 127 2.40 -1.32 -2.75
C VAL A 127 3.78 -1.59 -3.33
N TYR A 128 4.85 -1.18 -2.65
CA TYR A 128 6.21 -1.52 -3.07
C TYR A 128 6.42 -3.04 -3.17
N SER A 129 5.85 -3.80 -2.24
CA SER A 129 5.89 -5.26 -2.28
C SER A 129 5.15 -5.81 -3.51
N CYS A 130 4.02 -5.22 -3.89
CA CYS A 130 3.31 -5.55 -5.13
C CYS A 130 4.18 -5.29 -6.38
N PHE A 131 4.82 -4.11 -6.47
CA PHE A 131 5.77 -3.79 -7.55
C PHE A 131 6.90 -4.80 -7.64
N TRP A 132 7.48 -5.18 -6.51
CA TRP A 132 8.57 -6.16 -6.46
C TRP A 132 8.13 -7.53 -6.99
N ILE A 133 6.93 -7.98 -6.62
CA ILE A 133 6.36 -9.23 -7.13
C ILE A 133 6.15 -9.14 -8.65
N LEU A 134 5.58 -8.04 -9.13
CA LEU A 134 5.33 -7.86 -10.57
C LEU A 134 6.63 -7.87 -11.37
N LYS A 135 7.67 -7.18 -10.87
CA LYS A 135 9.00 -7.19 -11.47
C LYS A 135 9.57 -8.61 -11.56
N LYS A 136 9.46 -9.39 -10.47
CA LYS A 136 9.94 -10.78 -10.46
C LYS A 136 9.17 -11.69 -11.42
N LEU A 137 7.87 -11.47 -11.58
CA LEU A 137 7.07 -12.20 -12.55
C LEU A 137 7.43 -11.83 -13.99
N ALA A 138 7.71 -10.56 -14.27
CA ALA A 138 8.16 -10.11 -15.58
C ALA A 138 9.55 -10.68 -15.93
N GLU A 139 10.50 -10.65 -14.98
CA GLU A 139 11.82 -11.28 -15.14
C GLU A 139 11.71 -12.78 -15.48
N LEU A 140 10.76 -13.51 -14.88
CA LEU A 140 10.50 -14.92 -15.19
C LEU A 140 9.87 -15.16 -16.57
N ARG A 141 9.19 -14.17 -17.15
CA ARG A 141 8.52 -14.31 -18.46
C ARG A 141 9.47 -14.03 -19.63
N PHE A 142 10.40 -13.09 -19.43
CA PHE A 142 11.25 -12.55 -20.48
C PHE A 142 12.71 -13.03 -20.42
N ASN A 143 13.08 -13.82 -19.41
CA ASN A 143 14.29 -14.65 -19.38
C ASN A 143 13.93 -16.10 -19.67
#